data_AF-A0A9Q3FEP6-F1
#
_entry.id   AF-A0A9Q3FEP6-F1
#
_cell.length_a   1.000
_cell.length_b   1.000
_cell.length_c   1.000
_cell.angle_alpha   90.00
_cell.angle_beta   90.00
_cell.angle_gamma   90.00
#
_symmetry.space_group_name_H-M   'P 1'
#
loop_
_entity.id
_entity.type
_entity.pdbx_description
1 polymer ?
#
loop_
_entity_poly.entity_id
_entity_poly.type
_entity_poly.pdbx_seq_one_letter_code
_entity_poly.pdbx_strand_id
1 'polypeptide(L)'
;MLWSSISPEFEGILLNNKTLFFDCWEALGNACGKDSIITLSRTLHKLINLCYYPGSSLETHIDEFQKLHENYQSLTMSTTTKIQLSSDMAAVFFLHSLYNEKELSSLCQTLYDIKPFNLNAITDCVAVEHTHRQSDSTTILMADKSKQKDNNKSNNQNDNSNNNQKSNQGKDKKTH
;
A
#
# COMPACT_ATOMS: atom_id res chain seq x y z
N MET A 1 -26.08 -17.66 32.69
CA MET A 1 -26.54 -16.40 33.31
C MET A 1 -25.67 -15.24 32.83
N LEU A 2 -25.76 -14.88 31.53
CA LEU A 2 -25.07 -13.70 30.98
C LEU A 2 -26.03 -12.48 30.97
N TRP A 3 -27.29 -12.74 30.60
CA TRP A 3 -28.36 -11.74 30.53
C TRP A 3 -28.73 -11.10 31.87
N SER A 4 -28.62 -11.81 32.97
CA SER A 4 -28.85 -11.27 34.32
C SER A 4 -27.79 -10.26 34.77
N SER A 5 -26.67 -10.15 34.05
CA SER A 5 -25.55 -9.25 34.35
C SER A 5 -25.45 -8.08 33.36
N ILE A 6 -26.32 -8.03 32.36
CA ILE A 6 -26.35 -6.97 31.35
C ILE A 6 -27.18 -5.82 31.89
N SER A 7 -26.60 -4.61 31.92
CA SER A 7 -27.35 -3.40 32.24
C SER A 7 -28.51 -3.20 31.25
N PRO A 8 -29.70 -2.77 31.69
CA PRO A 8 -30.87 -2.60 30.84
C PRO A 8 -30.63 -1.73 29.60
N GLU A 9 -29.71 -0.77 29.70
CA GLU A 9 -29.29 0.13 28.63
C GLU A 9 -28.64 -0.58 27.42
N PHE A 10 -28.03 -1.75 27.61
CA PHE A 10 -27.36 -2.51 26.55
C PHE A 10 -28.19 -3.71 26.05
N GLU A 11 -29.29 -4.01 26.71
CA GLU A 11 -30.12 -5.18 26.41
C GLU A 11 -30.71 -5.09 24.99
N GLY A 12 -31.22 -3.91 24.61
CA GLY A 12 -31.74 -3.66 23.25
C GLY A 12 -30.67 -3.74 22.15
N ILE A 13 -29.44 -3.33 22.45
CA ILE A 13 -28.33 -3.39 21.50
C ILE A 13 -27.93 -4.85 21.23
N LEU A 14 -27.83 -5.66 22.28
CA LEU A 14 -27.47 -7.08 22.16
C LEU A 14 -28.59 -7.91 21.54
N LEU A 15 -29.85 -7.62 21.87
CA LEU A 15 -31.01 -8.32 21.31
C LEU A 15 -31.23 -8.04 19.82
N ASN A 16 -30.72 -6.93 19.31
CA ASN A 16 -30.83 -6.55 17.89
C ASN A 16 -29.67 -7.07 17.02
N ASN A 17 -28.54 -7.50 17.63
CA ASN A 17 -27.33 -7.94 16.92
C ASN A 17 -27.05 -9.44 17.15
N LYS A 18 -28.09 -10.28 17.08
CA LYS A 18 -28.11 -11.70 17.53
C LYS A 18 -27.29 -12.69 16.70
N THR A 19 -26.62 -12.27 15.63
CA THR A 19 -26.01 -13.20 14.66
C THR A 19 -24.63 -13.69 15.10
N LEU A 20 -23.75 -12.82 15.58
CA LEU A 20 -22.38 -13.18 15.99
C LEU A 20 -21.88 -12.31 17.17
N PHE A 21 -20.99 -12.86 17.99
CA PHE A 21 -20.37 -12.15 19.12
C PHE A 21 -19.69 -10.84 18.70
N PHE A 22 -19.00 -10.84 17.55
CA PHE A 22 -18.33 -9.65 17.03
C PHE A 22 -19.30 -8.53 16.67
N ASP A 23 -20.48 -8.85 16.12
CA ASP A 23 -21.51 -7.86 15.81
C ASP A 23 -22.04 -7.20 17.09
N CYS A 24 -22.31 -8.02 18.12
CA CYS A 24 -22.68 -7.55 19.45
C CYS A 24 -21.60 -6.66 20.08
N TRP A 25 -20.33 -7.05 19.99
CA TRP A 25 -19.21 -6.31 20.55
C TRP A 25 -18.95 -5.00 19.80
N GLU A 26 -19.09 -5.00 18.48
CA GLU A 26 -19.03 -3.79 17.67
C GLU A 26 -20.16 -2.82 18.02
N ALA A 27 -21.39 -3.32 18.16
CA ALA A 27 -22.53 -2.52 18.56
C ALA A 27 -22.38 -1.96 19.99
N LEU A 28 -21.83 -2.75 20.92
CA LEU A 28 -21.52 -2.31 22.27
C LEU A 28 -20.46 -1.20 22.29
N GLY A 29 -19.40 -1.35 21.49
CA GLY A 29 -18.38 -0.32 21.33
C GLY A 29 -18.91 0.97 20.67
N ASN A 30 -19.92 0.89 19.81
CA ASN A 30 -20.61 2.08 19.27
C ASN A 30 -21.46 2.80 20.33
N ALA A 31 -22.11 2.04 21.21
CA ALA A 31 -22.97 2.59 22.25
C ALA A 31 -22.18 3.14 23.44
N CYS A 32 -20.97 2.62 23.65
CA CYS A 32 -20.06 3.11 24.67
C CYS A 32 -19.43 4.45 24.26
N GLY A 33 -19.29 5.37 25.22
CA GLY A 33 -18.61 6.65 25.00
C GLY A 33 -17.14 6.48 24.58
N LYS A 34 -16.54 7.57 24.07
CA LYS A 34 -15.14 7.59 23.59
C LYS A 34 -14.12 7.21 24.68
N ASP A 35 -14.45 7.42 25.95
CA ASP A 35 -13.56 7.13 27.08
C ASP A 35 -13.73 5.70 27.63
N SER A 36 -14.49 4.84 26.94
CA SER A 36 -14.68 3.45 27.33
C SER A 36 -13.54 2.56 26.82
N ILE A 37 -13.07 1.66 27.70
CA ILE A 37 -12.12 0.61 27.34
C ILE A 37 -12.64 -0.28 26.19
N ILE A 38 -13.96 -0.42 26.06
CA ILE A 38 -14.58 -1.21 24.98
C ILE A 38 -14.34 -0.51 23.64
N THR A 39 -14.56 0.80 23.57
CA THR A 39 -14.30 1.62 22.38
C THR A 39 -12.82 1.62 22.01
N LEU A 40 -11.92 1.75 22.99
CA LEU A 40 -10.48 1.64 22.79
C LEU A 40 -10.08 0.25 22.25
N SER A 41 -10.59 -0.82 22.86
CA SER A 41 -10.28 -2.20 22.47
C SER A 41 -10.78 -2.55 21.06
N ARG A 42 -11.93 -2.01 20.67
CA ARG A 42 -12.46 -2.15 19.31
C ARG A 42 -11.57 -1.47 18.28
N THR A 43 -11.13 -0.23 18.55
CA THR A 43 -10.22 0.49 17.65
C THR A 43 -8.88 -0.24 17.53
N LEU A 44 -8.34 -0.76 18.65
CA LEU A 44 -7.11 -1.59 18.62
C LEU A 44 -7.29 -2.85 17.77
N HIS A 45 -8.42 -3.54 17.92
CA HIS A 45 -8.71 -4.72 17.11
C HIS A 45 -8.83 -4.40 15.63
N LYS A 46 -9.44 -3.26 15.26
CA LYS A 46 -9.46 -2.80 13.86
C LYS A 46 -8.05 -2.52 13.34
N LEU A 47 -7.20 -1.89 14.15
CA LEU A 47 -5.81 -1.60 13.78
C LEU A 47 -4.98 -2.87 13.56
N ILE A 48 -5.09 -3.86 14.46
CA ILE A 48 -4.33 -5.13 14.38
C ILE A 48 -4.79 -6.00 13.22
N ASN A 49 -6.10 -6.02 12.94
CA ASN A 49 -6.69 -6.85 11.89
C ASN A 49 -6.87 -6.13 10.56
N LEU A 50 -6.36 -4.90 10.41
CA LEU A 50 -6.33 -4.25 9.11
C LEU A 50 -5.47 -5.10 8.19
N CYS A 51 -6.02 -5.45 7.02
CA CYS A 51 -5.34 -6.25 6.01
C CYS A 51 -5.36 -5.48 4.71
N TYR A 52 -4.22 -5.42 4.04
CA TYR A 52 -4.17 -4.91 2.69
C TYR A 52 -4.87 -5.87 1.74
N TYR A 53 -5.66 -5.32 0.82
CA TYR A 53 -6.40 -6.08 -0.17
C TYR A 53 -5.71 -5.96 -1.53
N PRO A 54 -5.34 -7.09 -2.16
CA PRO A 54 -4.70 -7.04 -3.47
C PRO A 54 -5.63 -6.39 -4.49
N GLY A 55 -5.09 -5.41 -5.23
CA GLY A 55 -5.84 -4.59 -6.18
C GLY A 55 -6.34 -3.26 -5.62
N SER A 56 -6.23 -3.01 -4.31
CA SER A 56 -6.37 -1.66 -3.74
C SER A 56 -5.06 -0.87 -3.85
N SER A 57 -5.11 0.45 -3.62
CA SER A 57 -3.89 1.27 -3.58
C SER A 57 -3.19 1.15 -2.22
N LEU A 58 -1.87 1.00 -2.23
CA LEU A 58 -1.05 1.06 -1.02
C LEU A 58 -1.19 2.40 -0.31
N GLU A 59 -1.36 3.50 -1.06
CA GLU A 59 -1.61 4.83 -0.49
C GLU A 59 -2.91 4.85 0.32
N THR A 60 -3.99 4.29 -0.23
CA THR A 60 -5.27 4.18 0.49
C THR A 60 -5.15 3.35 1.76
N HIS A 61 -4.36 2.28 1.71
CA HIS A 61 -4.11 1.42 2.87
C HIS A 61 -3.27 2.13 3.95
N ILE A 62 -2.24 2.88 3.56
CA ILE A 62 -1.46 3.74 4.46
C ILE A 62 -2.38 4.75 5.16
N ASP A 63 -3.21 5.45 4.39
CA ASP A 63 -4.16 6.43 4.92
C ASP A 63 -5.13 5.81 5.92
N GLU A 64 -5.67 4.64 5.61
CA GLU A 64 -6.60 3.93 6.50
C GLU A 64 -5.91 3.52 7.81
N PHE A 65 -4.70 2.96 7.71
CA PHE A 65 -3.91 2.58 8.88
C PHE A 65 -3.59 3.81 9.75
N GLN A 66 -3.12 4.91 9.15
CA GLN A 66 -2.78 6.14 9.87
C GLN A 66 -4.00 6.73 10.57
N LYS A 67 -5.16 6.79 9.91
CA LYS A 67 -6.42 7.24 10.53
C LYS A 67 -6.82 6.38 11.73
N LEU A 68 -6.72 5.05 11.62
CA LEU A 68 -7.01 4.15 12.74
C LEU A 68 -6.02 4.33 13.89
N HIS A 69 -4.74 4.51 13.58
CA HIS A 69 -3.69 4.73 14.57
C HIS A 69 -3.86 6.06 15.31
N GLU A 70 -4.13 7.16 14.61
CA GLU A 70 -4.41 8.47 15.20
C GLU A 70 -5.67 8.44 16.07
N ASN A 71 -6.73 7.78 15.59
CA ASN A 71 -7.95 7.58 16.37
C ASN A 71 -7.66 6.80 17.66
N TYR A 72 -6.86 5.72 17.58
CA TYR A 72 -6.44 4.97 18.75
C TYR A 72 -5.66 5.85 19.75
N GLN A 73 -4.68 6.61 19.27
CA GLN A 73 -3.91 7.52 20.13
C GLN A 73 -4.81 8.55 20.81
N SER A 74 -5.76 9.13 20.08
CA SER A 74 -6.74 10.09 20.61
C SER A 74 -7.58 9.48 21.74
N LEU A 75 -8.09 8.25 21.54
CA LEU A 75 -8.86 7.52 22.55
C LEU A 75 -8.01 7.16 23.79
N THR A 76 -6.74 6.80 23.62
CA THR A 76 -5.84 6.54 24.75
C THR A 76 -5.59 7.80 25.58
N MET A 77 -5.56 8.98 24.97
CA MET A 77 -5.38 10.24 25.71
C MET A 77 -6.63 10.65 26.50
N SER A 78 -7.83 10.24 26.04
CA SER A 78 -9.10 10.58 26.70
C SER A 78 -9.51 9.55 27.77
N THR A 79 -9.07 8.30 27.63
CA THR A 79 -9.38 7.22 28.57
C THR A 79 -8.45 7.29 29.81
N THR A 80 -8.94 6.91 30.98
CA THR A 80 -8.12 6.74 32.20
C THR A 80 -7.02 5.66 32.09
N THR A 81 -7.07 4.88 31.01
CA THR A 81 -6.21 3.74 30.72
C THR A 81 -5.05 4.16 29.82
N LYS A 82 -3.83 4.10 30.34
CA LYS A 82 -2.60 4.54 29.64
C LYS A 82 -2.00 3.46 28.72
N ILE A 83 -2.81 2.76 27.93
CA ILE A 83 -2.29 1.79 26.95
C ILE A 83 -1.88 2.56 25.70
N GLN A 84 -0.63 2.98 25.65
CA GLN A 84 -0.04 3.67 24.50
C GLN A 84 0.64 2.68 23.57
N LEU A 85 0.49 2.92 22.27
CA LEU A 85 1.22 2.19 21.25
C LEU A 85 2.51 2.96 20.93
N SER A 86 3.67 2.30 21.04
CA SER A 86 4.92 2.90 20.55
C SER A 86 4.90 2.95 19.01
N SER A 87 5.68 3.88 18.44
CA SER A 87 5.83 3.97 16.98
C SER A 87 6.32 2.65 16.37
N ASP A 88 7.23 1.96 17.05
CA ASP A 88 7.79 0.68 16.63
C ASP A 88 6.71 -0.42 16.62
N MET A 89 5.82 -0.45 17.61
CA MET A 89 4.72 -1.43 17.63
C MET A 89 3.68 -1.13 16.54
N ALA A 90 3.40 0.15 16.29
CA ALA A 90 2.55 0.56 15.17
C ALA A 90 3.16 0.15 13.82
N ALA A 91 4.48 0.28 13.68
CA ALA A 91 5.24 -0.22 12.53
C ALA A 91 5.08 -1.74 12.34
N VAL A 92 5.17 -2.53 13.42
CA VAL A 92 4.95 -3.99 13.36
C VAL A 92 3.52 -4.31 12.90
N PHE A 93 2.50 -3.63 13.42
CA PHE A 93 1.11 -3.84 13.00
C PHE A 93 0.91 -3.46 11.53
N PHE A 94 1.53 -2.36 11.08
CA PHE A 94 1.49 -1.97 9.68
C PHE A 94 2.14 -3.03 8.78
N LEU A 95 3.33 -3.53 9.12
CA LEU A 95 3.95 -4.61 8.35
C LEU A 95 3.13 -5.90 8.36
N HIS A 96 2.49 -6.23 9.48
CA HIS A 96 1.58 -7.36 9.58
C HIS A 96 0.40 -7.22 8.61
N SER A 97 -0.15 -6.01 8.47
CA SER A 97 -1.24 -5.72 7.54
C SER A 97 -0.90 -5.99 6.07
N LEU A 98 0.40 -5.97 5.72
CA LEU A 98 0.90 -6.25 4.37
C LEU A 98 1.35 -7.71 4.16
N TYR A 99 1.52 -8.47 5.25
CA TYR A 99 2.22 -9.77 5.24
C TYR A 99 1.54 -10.86 4.42
N ASN A 100 0.21 -10.79 4.27
CA ASN A 100 -0.54 -11.80 3.51
C ASN A 100 -0.29 -11.72 2.00
N GLU A 101 0.32 -10.64 1.51
CA GLU A 101 0.63 -10.46 0.09
C GLU A 101 2.03 -10.94 -0.29
N LYS A 102 2.05 -11.97 -1.14
CA LYS A 102 3.30 -12.54 -1.67
C LYS A 102 4.15 -11.52 -2.42
N GLU A 103 3.51 -10.62 -3.16
CA GLU A 103 4.19 -9.58 -3.95
C GLU A 103 4.86 -8.50 -3.09
N LEU A 104 4.45 -8.36 -1.83
CA LEU A 104 5.00 -7.42 -0.87
C LEU A 104 5.93 -8.09 0.13
N SER A 105 6.09 -9.42 0.09
CA SER A 105 6.90 -10.17 1.06
C SER A 105 8.36 -9.73 1.07
N SER A 106 8.97 -9.52 -0.11
CA SER A 106 10.35 -9.03 -0.22
C SER A 106 10.51 -7.61 0.33
N LEU A 107 9.55 -6.73 0.05
CA LEU A 107 9.50 -5.39 0.61
C LEU A 107 9.35 -5.43 2.14
N CYS A 108 8.40 -6.22 2.66
CA CYS A 108 8.19 -6.35 4.09
C CYS A 108 9.47 -6.80 4.80
N GLN A 109 10.21 -7.75 4.20
CA GLN A 109 11.47 -8.22 4.75
C GLN A 109 12.52 -7.11 4.84
N THR A 110 12.66 -6.24 3.83
CA THR A 110 13.62 -5.13 3.88
C THR A 110 13.19 -4.04 4.86
N LEU A 111 11.87 -3.83 5.04
CA LEU A 111 11.34 -2.83 5.96
C LEU A 111 11.61 -3.18 7.44
N TYR A 112 11.70 -4.47 7.80
CA TYR A 112 12.08 -4.90 9.16
C TYR A 112 13.51 -4.48 9.56
N ASP A 113 14.40 -4.27 8.58
CA ASP A 113 15.81 -3.94 8.82
C ASP A 113 16.09 -2.42 8.80
N ILE A 114 15.07 -1.58 8.56
CA ILE A 114 15.21 -0.12 8.49
C ILE A 114 15.68 0.44 9.83
N LYS A 115 16.58 1.43 9.77
CA LYS A 115 17.07 2.17 10.93
C LYS A 115 16.88 3.69 10.72
N PRO A 116 16.15 4.38 11.60
CA PRO A 116 15.41 3.86 12.75
C PRO A 116 14.14 3.10 12.36
N PHE A 117 13.84 1.98 13.03
CA PHE A 117 12.61 1.23 12.83
C PHE A 117 11.45 1.96 13.52
N ASN A 118 10.57 2.59 12.74
CA ASN A 118 9.41 3.33 13.24
C ASN A 118 8.33 3.45 12.16
N LEU A 119 7.09 3.78 12.54
CA LEU A 119 5.95 3.79 11.61
C LEU A 119 6.19 4.72 10.41
N ASN A 120 6.65 5.95 10.63
CA ASN A 120 6.81 6.95 9.57
C ASN A 120 7.83 6.49 8.52
N ALA A 121 8.99 6.01 8.96
CA ALA A 121 10.03 5.53 8.06
C ALA A 121 9.53 4.36 7.18
N ILE A 122 8.72 3.47 7.75
CA ILE A 122 8.16 2.34 7.02
C ILE A 122 7.09 2.79 6.02
N THR A 123 6.16 3.65 6.44
CA THR A 123 5.11 4.15 5.53
C THR A 123 5.68 4.95 4.37
N ASP A 124 6.73 5.74 4.62
CA ASP A 124 7.43 6.50 3.58
C ASP A 124 8.08 5.57 2.54
N CYS A 125 8.76 4.52 2.99
CA CYS A 125 9.35 3.53 2.10
C CYS A 125 8.29 2.80 1.26
N VAL A 126 7.15 2.45 1.85
CA VAL A 126 6.04 1.82 1.10
C VAL A 126 5.42 2.79 0.08
N ALA A 127 5.30 4.07 0.40
CA ALA A 127 4.82 5.09 -0.53
C ALA A 127 5.76 5.29 -1.74
N VAL A 128 7.08 5.26 -1.50
CA VAL A 128 8.09 5.32 -2.57
C VAL A 128 8.02 4.09 -3.46
N GLU A 129 7.92 2.89 -2.87
CA GLU A 129 7.78 1.64 -3.62
C GLU A 129 6.50 1.63 -4.46
N HIS A 130 5.39 2.14 -3.94
CA HIS A 130 4.15 2.29 -4.69
C HIS A 130 4.34 3.16 -5.94
N THR A 131 5.05 4.29 -5.80
CA THR A 131 5.37 5.19 -6.92
C THR A 131 6.23 4.49 -7.97
N HIS A 132 7.22 3.70 -7.54
CA HIS A 132 8.09 2.95 -8.45
C HIS A 132 7.29 1.92 -9.28
N ARG A 133 6.41 1.14 -8.63
CA ARG A 133 5.55 0.15 -9.30
C ARG A 133 4.59 0.77 -10.32
N GLN A 134 4.08 1.96 -10.04
CA GLN A 134 3.26 2.71 -11.00
C GLN A 134 4.08 3.19 -12.22
N SER A 135 5.32 3.65 -11.99
CA SER A 135 6.22 4.15 -13.03
C SER A 135 6.71 3.05 -14.00
N ASP A 136 6.97 1.85 -13.49
CA ASP A 136 7.39 0.72 -14.32
C ASP A 136 6.24 0.23 -15.21
N SER A 137 5.02 0.20 -14.67
CA SER A 137 3.80 -0.14 -15.42
C SER A 137 3.53 0.84 -16.57
N THR A 138 3.79 2.14 -16.36
CA THR A 138 3.62 3.17 -17.40
C THR A 138 4.71 3.11 -18.47
N THR A 139 5.94 2.76 -18.10
CA THR A 139 7.07 2.65 -19.05
C THR A 139 6.88 1.47 -20.01
N ILE A 140 6.36 0.33 -19.53
CA ILE A 140 6.06 -0.84 -20.37
C ILE A 140 4.96 -0.52 -21.39
N LEU A 141 3.89 0.19 -20.98
CA LEU A 141 2.80 0.62 -21.88
C LEU A 141 3.27 1.60 -22.98
N MET A 142 4.30 2.41 -22.72
CA MET A 142 4.88 3.31 -23.73
C MET A 142 5.85 2.59 -24.68
N ALA A 143 6.57 1.56 -24.20
CA ALA A 143 7.45 0.73 -25.02
C ALA A 143 6.67 -0.14 -26.04
N ASP A 144 5.49 -0.65 -25.67
CA ASP A 144 4.65 -1.43 -26.59
C ASP A 144 4.00 -0.57 -27.68
N LYS A 145 3.64 0.70 -27.37
CA LYS A 145 3.15 1.65 -28.39
C LYS A 145 4.23 2.11 -29.37
N SER A 146 5.51 2.04 -28.99
CA SER A 146 6.62 2.44 -29.85
C SER A 146 7.14 1.31 -30.77
N LYS A 147 6.74 0.05 -30.54
CA LYS A 147 7.04 -1.07 -31.47
C LYS A 147 6.02 -1.27 -32.59
N GLN A 148 4.88 -0.56 -32.58
CA GLN A 148 3.82 -0.72 -33.58
C GLN A 148 3.84 0.32 -34.71
N LYS A 149 4.99 0.99 -34.94
CA LYS A 149 5.12 2.04 -35.97
C LYS A 149 6.16 1.81 -37.06
N ASP A 150 6.75 0.61 -37.16
CA ASP A 150 7.78 0.31 -38.19
C ASP A 150 7.43 -0.79 -39.21
N ASN A 151 6.23 -1.38 -39.18
CA ASN A 151 5.84 -2.44 -40.13
C ASN A 151 4.85 -2.02 -41.21
N ASN A 152 5.07 -0.87 -41.85
CA ASN A 152 4.40 -0.57 -43.12
C ASN A 152 5.30 0.29 -44.03
N LYS A 153 6.22 -0.37 -44.75
CA LYS A 153 6.67 0.15 -46.05
C LYS A 153 6.82 -1.00 -47.02
N SER A 154 5.89 -1.00 -47.97
CA SER A 154 5.68 -2.02 -48.98
C SER A 154 6.86 -2.18 -49.92
N ASN A 155 7.03 -3.43 -50.36
CA ASN A 155 7.63 -3.83 -51.64
C ASN A 155 7.47 -2.77 -52.73
N ASN A 156 8.59 -2.43 -53.36
CA ASN A 156 8.63 -2.28 -54.81
C ASN A 156 10.03 -2.63 -55.31
N GLN A 157 10.13 -3.82 -55.89
CA GLN A 157 11.20 -4.17 -56.83
C GLN A 157 11.02 -3.32 -58.09
N ASN A 158 12.10 -2.70 -58.56
CA ASN A 158 12.33 -2.58 -59.99
C ASN A 158 13.83 -2.46 -60.27
N ASP A 159 14.31 -3.43 -61.04
CA ASP A 159 15.61 -3.48 -61.69
C ASP A 159 15.81 -2.25 -62.58
N ASN A 160 17.03 -1.69 -62.63
CA ASN A 160 17.86 -1.85 -63.83
C ASN A 160 19.31 -1.33 -63.65
N SER A 161 20.20 -2.06 -64.32
CA SER A 161 21.64 -1.90 -64.44
C SER A 161 22.09 -0.56 -65.03
N ASN A 162 23.30 -0.07 -64.70
CA ASN A 162 24.54 -0.27 -65.48
C ASN A 162 25.63 0.78 -65.17
N ASN A 163 26.89 0.30 -65.06
CA ASN A 163 28.20 0.90 -65.44
C ASN A 163 28.50 2.40 -65.12
N ASN A 164 29.68 2.81 -64.64
CA ASN A 164 31.00 2.47 -65.13
C ASN A 164 32.13 3.08 -64.25
N GLN A 165 33.22 2.34 -64.09
CA GLN A 165 34.65 2.73 -64.14
C GLN A 165 35.20 4.04 -63.52
N LYS A 166 36.07 3.83 -62.50
CA LYS A 166 37.54 4.08 -62.45
C LYS A 166 38.14 5.52 -62.42
N SER A 167 39.18 5.61 -61.57
CA SER A 167 40.34 6.53 -61.56
C SER A 167 40.12 7.90 -60.88
N ASN A 168 41.07 8.58 -60.21
CA ASN A 168 42.48 8.32 -59.92
C ASN A 168 42.96 9.24 -58.77
N GLN A 169 44.01 8.77 -58.08
CA GLN A 169 45.12 9.47 -57.37
C GLN A 169 45.15 10.99 -57.13
N GLY A 170 45.74 11.37 -55.97
CA GLY A 170 46.61 12.54 -55.79
C GLY A 170 46.42 13.26 -54.44
N LYS A 171 47.17 12.92 -53.39
CA LYS A 171 48.48 13.48 -52.95
C LYS A 171 48.46 14.90 -52.34
N ASP A 172 48.81 14.91 -51.05
CA ASP A 172 49.87 15.70 -50.40
C ASP A 172 49.69 17.17 -49.95
N LYS A 173 50.25 17.36 -48.73
CA LYS A 173 50.81 18.57 -48.04
C LYS A 173 49.80 19.51 -47.34
N LYS A 174 49.75 19.62 -46.01
CA LYS A 174 50.74 19.92 -44.92
C LYS A 174 51.11 21.41 -44.84
N THR A 175 51.16 21.88 -43.57
CA THR A 175 51.73 23.14 -43.03
C THR A 175 50.89 24.41 -43.27
N HIS A 176 50.72 25.33 -42.31
CA HIS A 176 51.29 25.53 -40.98
C HIS A 176 50.29 26.32 -40.12
#